data_AF-A0A2V7MD11-F1
#
_entry.id   AF-A0A2V7MD11-F1
#
_cell.length_a   1.000
_cell.length_b   1.000
_cell.length_c   1.000
_cell.angle_alpha   90.00
_cell.angle_beta   90.00
_cell.angle_gamma   90.00
#
_symmetry.space_group_name_H-M   'P 1'
#
loop_
_entity.id
_entity.type
_entity.pdbx_description
1 polymer ?
#
loop_
_entity_poly.entity_id
_entity_poly.type
_entity_poly.pdbx_seq_one_letter_code
_entity_poly.pdbx_strand_id
1 'polypeptide(L)'
;VEVLKQPQYQPMPVDQQVIVIFAVTNGLIDDVNVPEIKEWEKGLLEFMAAQHPEIADEIRTRKALSDDVSGRLKKAIEEYKAL
;
A
#
# COMPACT_ATOMS: atom_id res chain seq x y z
N VAL A 1 11.55 -12.02 2.57
CA VAL A 1 11.16 -11.08 1.48
C VAL A 1 9.97 -11.69 0.75
N GLU A 2 8.76 -11.40 1.21
CA GLU A 2 7.52 -12.02 0.67
C GLU A 2 6.74 -11.07 -0.24
N VAL A 3 6.74 -9.78 0.09
CA VAL A 3 5.97 -8.71 -0.59
C VAL A 3 6.48 -8.41 -2.01
N LEU A 4 7.74 -8.73 -2.32
CA LEU A 4 8.29 -8.53 -3.66
C LEU A 4 7.94 -9.68 -4.63
N LYS A 5 7.19 -10.70 -4.19
CA LYS A 5 6.81 -11.84 -5.03
C LYS A 5 5.52 -11.53 -5.79
N GLN A 6 5.65 -11.03 -7.00
CA GLN A 6 4.50 -10.84 -7.91
C GLN A 6 4.17 -12.14 -8.65
N PRO A 7 2.89 -12.57 -8.72
CA PRO A 7 2.48 -13.67 -9.56
C PRO A 7 2.66 -13.33 -11.04
N GLN A 8 2.96 -14.34 -11.85
CA GLN A 8 3.21 -14.15 -13.27
C GLN A 8 1.94 -13.64 -13.99
N TYR A 9 2.12 -12.69 -14.92
CA TYR A 9 1.05 -12.05 -15.73
C TYR A 9 0.07 -11.13 -14.97
N GLN A 10 0.40 -10.70 -13.75
CA GLN A 10 -0.39 -9.69 -13.03
C GLN A 10 0.44 -8.41 -12.81
N PRO A 11 0.58 -7.54 -13.83
CA PRO A 11 1.27 -6.27 -13.67
C PRO A 11 0.49 -5.39 -12.69
N MET A 12 1.16 -4.93 -11.65
CA MET A 12 0.60 -3.99 -10.67
C MET A 12 0.83 -2.54 -11.14
N PRO A 13 -0.16 -1.64 -11.05
CA PRO A 13 0.03 -0.20 -11.25
C PRO A 13 1.12 0.37 -10.33
N VAL A 14 1.86 1.39 -10.79
CA VAL A 14 2.99 1.97 -10.03
C VAL A 14 2.52 2.57 -8.70
N ASP A 15 1.37 3.22 -8.69
CA ASP A 15 0.73 3.78 -7.51
C ASP A 15 0.44 2.70 -6.45
N GLN A 16 -0.10 1.55 -6.86
CA GLN A 16 -0.33 0.41 -5.97
C GLN A 16 0.99 -0.19 -5.45
N GLN A 17 1.99 -0.36 -6.33
CA GLN A 17 3.32 -0.84 -5.90
C GLN A 17 3.94 0.09 -4.87
N VAL A 18 3.81 1.40 -5.06
CA VAL A 18 4.34 2.43 -4.16
C VAL A 18 3.65 2.36 -2.80
N ILE A 19 2.33 2.19 -2.75
CA ILE A 19 1.56 2.02 -1.50
C ILE A 19 2.07 0.81 -0.70
N VAL A 20 2.21 -0.34 -1.37
CA VAL A 20 2.64 -1.59 -0.74
C VAL A 20 4.09 -1.47 -0.25
N ILE A 21 5.00 -0.98 -1.08
CA ILE A 21 6.42 -0.78 -0.70
C ILE A 21 6.54 0.22 0.44
N PHE A 22 5.75 1.29 0.45
CA PHE A 22 5.73 2.26 1.55
C PHE A 22 5.36 1.58 2.87
N ALA A 23 4.34 0.73 2.87
CA ALA A 23 3.94 0.00 4.07
C ALA A 23 5.05 -0.91 4.61
N VAL A 24 5.74 -1.63 3.72
CA VAL A 24 6.87 -2.50 4.08
C VAL A 24 8.05 -1.71 4.64
N THR A 25 8.46 -0.66 3.93
CA THR A 25 9.67 0.11 4.26
C THR A 25 9.51 0.94 5.55
N ASN A 26 8.27 1.24 5.94
CA ASN A 26 7.96 1.95 7.18
C ASN A 26 7.58 1.00 8.34
N GLY A 27 7.71 -0.32 8.19
CA GLY A 27 7.39 -1.30 9.24
C GLY A 27 5.91 -1.34 9.63
N LEU A 28 5.02 -0.85 8.74
CA LEU A 28 3.59 -0.79 9.02
C LEU A 28 2.92 -2.17 8.94
N ILE A 29 3.65 -3.20 8.52
CA ILE A 29 3.13 -4.56 8.31
C ILE A 29 3.82 -5.61 9.19
N ASP A 30 4.63 -5.17 10.16
CA ASP A 30 5.47 -6.06 10.97
C ASP A 30 4.66 -7.00 11.87
N ASP A 31 3.38 -6.69 12.09
CA ASP A 31 2.40 -7.48 12.84
C ASP A 31 1.62 -8.49 11.97
N VAL A 32 1.81 -8.48 10.65
CA VAL A 32 1.14 -9.39 9.71
C VAL A 32 1.98 -10.66 9.54
N ASN A 33 1.37 -11.84 9.73
CA ASN A 33 2.10 -13.08 9.54
C ASN A 33 2.45 -13.29 8.07
N VAL A 34 3.62 -13.89 7.81
CA VAL A 34 4.12 -14.15 6.44
C VAL A 34 3.10 -14.82 5.49
N PRO A 35 2.32 -15.84 5.93
CA PRO A 35 1.32 -16.47 5.07
C PRO A 35 0.16 -15.54 4.69
N GLU A 36 -0.13 -14.53 5.52
CA GLU A 36 -1.28 -13.62 5.41
C GLU A 36 -0.94 -12.36 4.59
N ILE A 37 0.34 -12.11 4.32
CA ILE A 37 0.82 -10.92 3.59
C ILE A 37 0.07 -10.70 2.27
N LYS A 38 -0.23 -11.77 1.53
CA LYS A 38 -0.94 -11.66 0.25
C LYS A 38 -2.39 -11.19 0.40
N GLU A 39 -3.08 -11.70 1.41
CA GLU A 39 -4.46 -11.29 1.68
C GLU A 39 -4.49 -9.87 2.23
N TRP A 40 -3.53 -9.55 3.10
CA TRP A 40 -3.36 -8.20 3.63
C TRP A 40 -3.04 -7.17 2.53
N GLU A 41 -2.14 -7.50 1.60
CA GLU A 41 -1.79 -6.61 0.47
C GLU A 41 -3.02 -6.32 -0.39
N LYS A 42 -3.78 -7.36 -0.74
CA LYS A 42 -5.02 -7.22 -1.50
C LYS A 42 -6.05 -6.36 -0.74
N GLY A 43 -6.25 -6.65 0.54
CA GLY A 43 -7.20 -5.92 1.39
C GLY A 43 -6.83 -4.45 1.55
N LEU A 44 -5.54 -4.14 1.74
CA LEU A 44 -5.06 -2.76 1.80
C LEU A 44 -5.35 -2.04 0.47
N LEU A 45 -5.04 -2.65 -0.67
CA LEU A 45 -5.27 -2.02 -1.97
C LEU A 45 -6.76 -1.78 -2.24
N GLU A 46 -7.62 -2.71 -1.86
CA GLU A 46 -9.09 -2.55 -1.94
C GLU A 46 -9.58 -1.43 -1.02
N PHE A 47 -9.11 -1.38 0.23
CA PHE A 47 -9.43 -0.32 1.18
C PHE A 47 -8.98 1.05 0.66
N MET A 48 -7.74 1.16 0.19
CA MET A 48 -7.21 2.41 -0.36
C MET A 48 -7.98 2.87 -1.59
N ALA A 49 -8.38 1.95 -2.48
CA ALA A 49 -9.19 2.28 -3.64
C ALA A 49 -10.60 2.76 -3.27
N ALA A 50 -11.18 2.23 -2.19
CA ALA A 50 -12.52 2.59 -1.72
C ALA A 50 -12.54 3.90 -0.92
N GLN A 51 -11.59 4.09 0.00
CA GLN A 51 -11.60 5.16 1.00
C GLN A 51 -10.67 6.32 0.68
N HIS A 52 -9.56 6.05 -0.04
CA HIS A 52 -8.52 7.02 -0.32
C HIS A 52 -8.04 7.00 -1.80
N PRO A 53 -8.95 6.98 -2.79
CA PRO A 53 -8.55 6.92 -4.20
C PRO A 53 -7.67 8.11 -4.62
N GLU A 54 -7.83 9.24 -3.95
CA GLU A 54 -7.07 10.45 -4.24
C GLU A 54 -5.57 10.31 -3.94
N ILE A 55 -5.18 9.43 -3.00
CA ILE A 55 -3.77 9.17 -2.68
C ILE A 55 -3.11 8.45 -3.87
N ALA A 56 -3.78 7.45 -4.43
CA ALA A 56 -3.30 6.73 -5.61
C ALA A 56 -3.19 7.66 -6.84
N ASP A 57 -4.19 8.52 -7.05
CA ASP A 57 -4.18 9.53 -8.12
C ASP A 57 -3.03 10.54 -7.97
N GLU A 58 -2.77 10.98 -6.75
CA GLU A 58 -1.70 11.92 -6.46
C GLU A 58 -0.32 11.29 -6.68
N ILE A 59 -0.11 10.06 -6.23
CA ILE A 59 1.13 9.29 -6.49
C ILE A 59 1.34 9.13 -8.01
N ARG A 60 0.29 8.74 -8.74
CA ARG A 60 0.33 8.55 -10.19
C ARG A 60 0.66 9.85 -10.94
N THR A 61 0.11 10.97 -10.49
CA THR A 61 0.23 12.26 -11.18
C THR A 61 1.52 12.99 -10.83
N ARG A 62 1.86 13.06 -9.53
CA ARG A 62 3.05 13.79 -9.05
C ARG A 62 4.33 12.99 -9.23
N LYS A 63 4.25 11.65 -9.35
CA LYS A 63 5.40 10.73 -9.42
C LYS A 63 6.39 10.89 -8.27
N ALA A 64 5.95 11.46 -7.16
CA ALA A 64 6.75 11.72 -5.97
C ALA A 64 5.85 11.58 -4.73
N LEU A 65 6.35 10.94 -3.68
CA LEU A 65 5.78 11.05 -2.35
C LEU A 65 6.31 12.33 -1.70
N SER A 66 5.46 13.36 -1.66
CA SER A 66 5.71 14.48 -0.75
C SER A 66 5.49 14.04 0.70
N ASP A 67 6.02 14.81 1.65
CA ASP A 67 5.82 14.54 3.08
C ASP A 67 4.33 14.53 3.47
N ASP A 68 3.51 15.36 2.81
CA ASP A 68 2.06 15.41 3.00
C ASP A 68 1.38 14.09 2.57
N VAL A 69 1.67 13.63 1.35
CA VAL A 69 1.15 12.35 0.82
C VAL A 69 1.60 11.19 1.67
N SER A 70 2.86 11.18 2.09
CA SER A 70 3.42 10.14 2.98
C SER A 70 2.69 10.11 4.33
N GLY A 71 2.42 11.29 4.90
CA GLY A 71 1.66 11.41 6.15
C GLY A 71 0.23 10.90 6.03
N ARG A 72 -0.46 11.24 4.94
CA ARG A 72 -1.82 10.76 4.65
C ARG A 72 -1.85 9.25 4.40
N LEU A 73 -0.91 8.74 3.62
CA LEU A 73 -0.78 7.32 3.33
C LEU A 73 -0.51 6.51 4.60
N LYS A 74 0.38 6.99 5.47
CA LYS A 74 0.64 6.36 6.77
C LYS A 74 -0.63 6.27 7.62
N LYS A 75 -1.38 7.37 7.74
CA LYS A 75 -2.65 7.39 8.49
C LYS A 75 -3.68 6.44 7.92
N ALA A 76 -3.81 6.39 6.59
CA ALA A 76 -4.74 5.47 5.92
C ALA A 76 -4.38 3.99 6.19
N ILE A 77 -3.09 3.65 6.18
CA ILE A 77 -2.64 2.30 6.51
C ILE A 77 -2.90 1.99 7.99
N GLU A 78 -2.66 2.94 8.90
CA GLU A 78 -3.00 2.77 10.33
C GLU A 78 -4.51 2.61 10.57
N GLU A 79 -5.35 3.32 9.81
CA GLU A 79 -6.80 3.16 9.83
C GLU A 79 -7.21 1.76 9.34
N TYR A 80 -6.63 1.28 8.24
CA TYR A 80 -6.86 -0.07 7.74
C TYR A 80 -6.49 -1.14 8.77
N LYS A 81 -5.40 -0.95 9.52
CA LYS A 81 -4.98 -1.88 10.58
C LYS A 81 -5.93 -1.92 11.78
N ALA A 82 -6.72 -0.87 11.99
CA ALA A 82 -7.68 -0.78 13.08
C ALA A 82 -9.05 -1.40 12.74
N LEU A 83 -9.27 -1.77 11.47
CA LEU A 83 -10.46 -2.49 10.99
C LEU A 83 -10.37 -3.99 11.28
#